data_AF-A0A9R1SU86-F1
#
_entry.id   AF-A0A9R1SU86-F1
#
_cell.length_a   1.000
_cell.length_b   1.000
_cell.length_c   1.000
_cell.angle_alpha   90.00
_cell.angle_beta   90.00
_cell.angle_gamma   90.00
#
_symmetry.space_group_name_H-M   'P 1'
#
loop_
_entity.id
_entity.type
_entity.pdbx_description
1 polymer ?
#
loop_
_entity_poly.entity_id
_entity_poly.type
_entity_poly.pdbx_seq_one_letter_code
_entity_poly.pdbx_strand_id
1 'polypeptide(L)'
;MASKLPKSSLSLKQFLRRQEVLTLYRNILKTIRQVQDKQDKEYLKNWARSDFKRNKNLTDEFAIKSSIVHGENSMKELKRNLNLTK
;
A
#
# COMPACT_ATOMS: atom_id res chain seq x y z
N MET A 1 -8.28 15.99 -33.23
CA MET A 1 -7.44 14.81 -32.89
C MET A 1 -8.16 14.02 -31.80
N ALA A 2 -8.80 12.90 -32.11
CA ALA A 2 -9.40 12.04 -31.10
C ALA A 2 -8.31 11.24 -30.37
N SER A 3 -8.37 11.18 -29.04
CA SER A 3 -7.41 10.41 -28.24
C SER A 3 -7.57 8.91 -28.52
N LYS A 4 -6.46 8.23 -28.83
CA LYS A 4 -6.42 6.77 -29.08
C LYS A 4 -6.54 5.92 -27.79
N LEU A 5 -6.73 6.56 -26.64
CA LEU A 5 -6.78 5.88 -25.35
C LEU A 5 -8.19 5.32 -25.09
N PRO A 6 -8.30 4.07 -24.61
CA PRO A 6 -9.56 3.51 -24.14
C PRO A 6 -10.25 4.45 -23.13
N LYS A 7 -11.59 4.51 -23.15
CA LYS A 7 -12.36 5.31 -22.19
C LYS A 7 -12.11 4.94 -20.71
N SER A 8 -11.58 3.74 -20.46
CA SER A 8 -11.22 3.23 -19.14
C SER A 8 -9.77 3.51 -18.72
N SER A 9 -8.98 4.20 -19.55
CA SER A 9 -7.61 4.56 -19.21
C SER A 9 -7.56 5.57 -18.08
N LEU A 10 -6.72 5.29 -17.09
CA LEU A 10 -6.43 6.24 -16.01
C LEU A 10 -5.81 7.51 -16.57
N SER A 11 -6.15 8.67 -15.99
CA SER A 11 -5.38 9.89 -16.23
C SER A 11 -3.94 9.70 -15.73
N LEU A 12 -2.99 10.49 -16.26
CA LEU A 12 -1.60 10.44 -15.80
C LEU A 12 -1.49 10.57 -14.27
N LYS A 13 -2.30 11.46 -13.68
CA LYS A 13 -2.37 11.67 -12.23
C LYS A 13 -2.82 10.41 -11.49
N GLN A 14 -3.89 9.77 -11.96
CA GLN A 14 -4.39 8.52 -11.39
C GLN A 14 -3.40 7.37 -11.56
N PHE A 15 -2.69 7.31 -12.69
CA PHE A 15 -1.64 6.34 -12.95
C PHE A 15 -0.48 6.47 -11.95
N LEU A 16 0.03 7.70 -11.76
CA LEU A 16 1.11 7.96 -10.80
C LEU A 16 0.69 7.60 -9.37
N ARG A 17 -0.54 7.95 -8.95
CA ARG A 17 -1.07 7.56 -7.63
C ARG A 17 -1.19 6.05 -7.48
N ARG A 18 -1.65 5.34 -8.51
CA ARG A 18 -1.67 3.87 -8.50
C ARG A 18 -0.26 3.30 -8.32
N GLN A 19 0.75 3.88 -8.97
CA GLN A 19 2.13 3.44 -8.84
C GLN A 19 2.66 3.64 -7.41
N GLU A 20 2.37 4.77 -6.77
CA GLU A 20 2.72 5.02 -5.37
C GLU A 20 2.09 3.97 -4.43
N VAL A 21 0.77 3.74 -4.55
CA VAL A 21 0.03 2.77 -3.74
C VAL A 21 0.60 1.35 -3.92
N LEU A 22 0.87 0.94 -5.16
CA LEU A 22 1.45 -0.38 -5.43
C LEU A 22 2.87 -0.52 -4.88
N THR A 23 3.65 0.56 -4.92
CA THR A 23 5.01 0.59 -4.36
C THR A 23 4.96 0.43 -2.85
N LEU A 24 4.09 1.18 -2.18
CA LEU A 24 3.85 1.07 -0.74
C LEU A 24 3.42 -0.36 -0.35
N TYR A 25 2.45 -0.93 -1.06
CA TYR A 25 1.99 -2.30 -0.81
C TYR A 25 3.11 -3.34 -0.90
N ARG A 26 3.91 -3.29 -1.97
CA ARG A 26 5.05 -4.21 -2.15
C ARG A 26 6.09 -4.04 -1.05
N ASN A 27 6.37 -2.80 -0.66
CA ASN A 27 7.34 -2.49 0.39
C ASN A 27 6.87 -3.03 1.75
N ILE A 28 5.60 -2.84 2.11
CA ILE A 28 5.00 -3.41 3.33
C ILE A 28 5.15 -4.93 3.34
N LEU A 29 4.77 -5.62 2.26
CA LEU A 29 4.89 -7.09 2.18
C LEU A 29 6.34 -7.58 2.25
N LYS A 30 7.30 -6.83 1.68
CA LYS A 30 8.73 -7.15 1.81
C LYS A 30 9.20 -7.04 3.25
N THR A 31 8.75 -6.03 3.99
CA THR A 31 9.09 -5.88 5.42
C THR A 31 8.45 -6.97 6.27
N ILE A 32 7.18 -7.31 6.03
CA ILE A 32 6.51 -8.42 6.74
C ILE A 32 7.24 -9.74 6.53
N ARG A 33 7.86 -9.97 5.36
CA ARG A 33 8.65 -11.18 5.10
C ARG A 33 9.84 -11.35 6.06
N GLN A 34 10.36 -10.25 6.62
CA GLN A 34 11.50 -10.25 7.56
C GLN A 34 11.12 -10.66 8.98
N VAL A 35 9.83 -10.73 9.31
CA VAL A 35 9.33 -11.23 10.60
C VAL A 35 9.75 -12.69 10.75
N GLN A 36 10.31 -13.07 11.90
CA GLN A 36 10.76 -14.46 12.14
C GLN A 36 9.57 -15.36 12.47
N ASP A 37 8.70 -14.90 13.37
CA ASP A 37 7.51 -15.65 13.77
C ASP A 37 6.55 -15.85 12.58
N LYS A 38 6.10 -17.10 12.39
CA LYS A 38 5.25 -17.46 11.25
C LYS A 38 3.80 -17.03 11.45
N GLN A 39 3.30 -17.04 12.68
CA GLN A 39 1.93 -16.64 13.00
C GLN A 39 1.77 -15.13 12.80
N ASP A 40 2.69 -14.34 13.36
CA ASP A 40 2.73 -12.88 13.20
C ASP A 40 2.89 -12.48 11.74
N LYS A 41 3.73 -13.18 10.98
CA LYS A 41 3.91 -12.93 9.55
C LYS A 41 2.63 -13.10 8.76
N GLU A 42 1.91 -14.21 8.95
CA GLU A 42 0.64 -14.42 8.25
C GLU A 42 -0.46 -13.47 8.73
N TYR A 43 -0.50 -13.16 10.04
CA TYR A 43 -1.39 -12.15 10.59
C TYR A 43 -1.18 -10.77 9.93
N LEU A 44 0.06 -10.26 9.92
CA LEU A 44 0.41 -8.97 9.35
C LEU A 44 0.14 -8.90 7.84
N LYS A 45 0.41 -9.99 7.13
CA LYS A 45 0.14 -10.11 5.69
C LYS A 45 -1.36 -10.05 5.40
N ASN A 46 -2.19 -10.72 6.20
CA ASN A 46 -3.65 -10.69 6.06
C ASN A 46 -4.22 -9.33 6.44
N TRP A 47 -3.68 -8.70 7.48
CA TRP A 47 -4.01 -7.33 7.86
C TRP A 47 -3.72 -6.36 6.71
N ALA A 48 -2.49 -6.38 6.16
CA ALA A 48 -2.11 -5.50 5.06
C ALA A 48 -2.98 -5.72 3.81
N ARG A 49 -3.27 -6.98 3.44
CA ARG A 49 -4.18 -7.28 2.32
C ARG A 49 -5.58 -6.74 2.54
N SER A 50 -6.10 -6.89 3.75
CA SER A 50 -7.45 -6.43 4.11
C SER A 50 -7.54 -4.91 4.07
N ASP A 51 -6.50 -4.22 4.54
CA ASP A 51 -6.44 -2.76 4.54
C ASP A 51 -6.47 -2.16 3.13
N PHE A 52 -5.61 -2.67 2.24
CA PHE A 52 -5.61 -2.23 0.84
C PHE A 52 -6.91 -2.63 0.11
N LYS A 53 -7.54 -3.74 0.48
CA LYS A 53 -8.83 -4.16 -0.08
C LYS A 53 -9.97 -3.22 0.34
N ARG A 54 -10.00 -2.77 1.59
CA ARG A 54 -10.98 -1.76 2.08
C ARG A 54 -10.87 -0.47 1.28
N ASN A 55 -9.66 -0.07 0.93
CA ASN A 55 -9.38 1.18 0.22
C ASN A 55 -9.48 1.06 -1.31
N LYS A 56 -9.80 -0.12 -1.87
CA LYS A 56 -9.78 -0.38 -3.32
C LYS A 56 -10.69 0.57 -4.12
N ASN A 57 -11.80 0.98 -3.54
CA ASN A 57 -12.82 1.80 -4.20
C ASN A 57 -12.70 3.29 -3.84
N LEU A 58 -11.63 3.71 -3.15
CA LEU A 58 -11.40 5.12 -2.89
C LEU A 58 -11.11 5.84 -4.21
N THR A 59 -11.95 6.83 -4.51
CA THR A 59 -11.83 7.69 -5.69
C THR A 59 -11.40 9.11 -5.33
N ASP A 60 -11.61 9.52 -4.08
CA ASP A 60 -11.20 10.83 -3.60
C ASP A 60 -9.68 10.91 -3.45
N GLU A 61 -9.08 11.93 -4.06
CA GLU A 61 -7.63 12.08 -4.10
C GLU A 61 -7.04 12.40 -2.73
N PHE A 62 -7.75 13.19 -1.92
CA PHE A 62 -7.30 13.53 -0.59
C PHE A 62 -7.29 12.29 0.33
N ALA A 63 -8.36 11.49 0.29
CA ALA A 63 -8.44 10.21 0.98
C ALA A 63 -7.33 9.23 0.55
N ILE A 64 -7.03 9.15 -0.76
CA ILE A 64 -5.92 8.31 -1.26
C ILE A 64 -4.59 8.79 -0.69
N LYS A 65 -4.29 10.09 -0.75
CA LYS A 65 -3.05 10.65 -0.20
C LYS A 65 -2.93 10.42 1.31
N SER A 66 -4.01 10.67 2.05
CA SER A 66 -4.06 10.42 3.49
C SER A 66 -3.80 8.94 3.81
N SER A 67 -4.39 8.03 3.03
CA SER A 67 -4.19 6.58 3.17
C SER A 67 -2.74 6.16 2.89
N ILE A 68 -2.08 6.79 1.91
CA ILE A 68 -0.65 6.56 1.63
C ILE A 68 0.20 6.98 2.84
N VAL A 69 -0.02 8.19 3.36
CA VAL A 69 0.72 8.70 4.54
C VAL A 69 0.49 7.80 5.75
N HIS A 70 -0.75 7.38 6.00
CA HIS A 70 -1.08 6.43 7.04
C HIS A 70 -0.29 5.12 6.89
N GLY A 71 -0.33 4.50 5.71
CA GLY A 71 0.39 3.24 5.45
C GLY A 71 1.92 3.38 5.55
N GLU A 72 2.49 4.51 5.15
CA GLU A 72 3.92 4.81 5.33
C GLU A 72 4.30 4.89 6.81
N ASN A 73 3.47 5.53 7.63
CA ASN A 73 3.69 5.63 9.07
C ASN A 73 3.60 4.25 9.75
N SER A 74 2.56 3.46 9.44
CA SER A 74 2.45 2.08 9.93
C SER A 74 3.66 1.23 9.51
N MET A 75 4.19 1.44 8.31
CA MET A 75 5.38 0.73 7.85
C MET A 75 6.65 1.14 8.61
N LYS A 76 6.82 2.43 8.93
CA LYS A 76 7.93 2.91 9.76
C LYS A 76 7.87 2.30 11.16
N GLU A 77 6.68 2.24 11.75
CA GLU A 77 6.46 1.63 13.06
C GLU A 77 6.77 0.12 13.05
N LEU A 78 6.28 -0.61 12.05
CA LEU A 78 6.58 -2.03 11.88
C LEU A 78 8.10 -2.28 11.80
N LYS A 79 8.83 -1.48 11.00
CA LYS A 79 10.29 -1.59 10.89
C LYS A 79 11.00 -1.32 12.22
N ARG A 80 10.56 -0.30 12.95
CA ARG A 80 11.11 0.04 14.27
C ARG A 80 10.93 -1.14 15.22
N ASN A 81 9.73 -1.70 15.30
CA ASN A 81 9.45 -2.85 16.18
C ASN A 81 10.27 -4.09 15.80
N LEU A 82 10.48 -4.32 14.50
CA LEU A 82 11.35 -5.41 14.01
C LEU A 82 12.84 -5.21 14.33
N ASN A 83 13.31 -3.97 14.34
CA ASN A 83 14.69 -3.67 14.70
C ASN A 83 14.95 -3.75 16.21
N LEU A 84 13.92 -3.52 17.02
CA LEU A 84 13.99 -3.61 18.49
C LEU A 84 13.91 -5.06 19.00
N THR A 85 13.43 -5.99 18.18
CA THR A 85 13.32 -7.42 18.51
C THR A 85 14.47 -8.27 17.97
N LYS A 86 15.48 -7.65 17.36
CA LYS A 86 16.76 -8.27 17.00
C LYS A 86 17.77 -8.09 18.13
#